data_AF-A0A1N7KA43-F1
#
_entry.id   AF-A0A1N7KA43-F1
#
_cell.length_a   1.000
_cell.length_b   1.000
_cell.length_c   1.000
_cell.angle_alpha   90.00
_cell.angle_beta   90.00
_cell.angle_gamma   90.00
#
_symmetry.space_group_name_H-M   'P 1'
#
loop_
_entity.id
_entity.type
_entity.pdbx_description
1 polymer ?
#
loop_
_entity_poly.entity_id
_entity_poly.type
_entity_poly.pdbx_seq_one_letter_code
_entity_poly.pdbx_strand_id
1 'polypeptide(L)'
;MIRSIIKQWIFINYCGQKIGQFEHTRMKSYMLNIFNAQIGHFLNIIILNFYLFLGFRSIIGFIILLIVDNILIRKIIKKLIMPNVIINQLEQEYNKTHKWKRVLNFTYSIILVIICFLLFVFSFLIQGVF
;
A
#
# COMPACT_ATOMS: atom_id res chain seq x y z
N MET A 1 17.73 -7.78 13.07
CA MET A 1 18.19 -6.89 11.99
C MET A 1 17.22 -7.01 10.84
N ILE A 2 16.54 -5.93 10.49
CA ILE A 2 15.33 -5.95 9.67
C ILE A 2 15.64 -6.53 8.29
N ARG A 3 15.21 -7.78 8.07
CA ARG A 3 15.33 -8.46 6.78
C ARG A 3 14.28 -7.86 5.83
N SER A 4 14.71 -7.01 4.89
CA SER A 4 13.95 -6.41 3.79
C SER A 4 12.94 -5.31 4.17
N ILE A 5 13.01 -4.19 3.44
CA ILE A 5 12.09 -3.03 3.49
C ILE A 5 10.63 -3.49 3.36
N ILE A 6 10.37 -4.49 2.52
CA ILE A 6 9.03 -5.05 2.31
C ILE A 6 8.46 -5.64 3.60
N LYS A 7 9.27 -6.38 4.39
CA LYS A 7 8.79 -6.97 5.65
C LYS A 7 8.50 -5.89 6.68
N GLN A 8 9.33 -4.85 6.74
CA GLN A 8 9.10 -3.73 7.65
C GLN A 8 7.80 -2.99 7.30
N TRP A 9 7.55 -2.76 6.00
CA TRP A 9 6.34 -2.12 5.53
C TRP A 9 5.08 -2.99 5.80
N ILE A 10 5.18 -4.31 5.62
CA ILE A 10 4.11 -5.24 6.00
C ILE A 10 3.87 -5.19 7.51
N PHE A 11 4.92 -5.16 8.34
CA PHE A 11 4.80 -5.09 9.80
C PHE A 11 4.20 -3.76 10.28
N ILE A 12 4.52 -2.65 9.62
CA ILE A 12 3.89 -1.34 9.88
C ILE A 12 2.39 -1.43 9.64
N ASN A 13 1.97 -1.96 8.48
CA ASN A 13 0.55 -2.15 8.17
C ASN A 13 -0.12 -3.17 9.11
N TYR A 14 0.60 -4.20 9.55
CA TYR A 14 0.11 -5.13 10.57
C TYR A 14 -0.19 -4.42 11.89
N CYS A 15 0.73 -3.57 12.38
CA CYS A 15 0.51 -2.77 13.60
C CYS A 15 -0.70 -1.84 13.42
N GLY A 16 -0.79 -1.20 12.25
CA GLY A 16 -1.94 -0.41 11.81
C GLY A 16 -3.27 -1.14 12.01
N GLN A 17 -3.37 -2.36 11.47
CA GLN A 17 -4.58 -3.17 11.58
C GLN A 17 -4.79 -3.75 12.99
N LYS A 18 -3.74 -4.14 13.72
CA LYS A 18 -3.89 -4.80 15.03
C LYS A 18 -4.47 -3.83 16.06
N ILE A 19 -4.04 -2.58 15.99
CA ILE A 19 -4.46 -1.51 16.90
C ILE A 19 -5.75 -0.85 16.40
N GLY A 20 -5.90 -0.67 15.08
CA GLY A 20 -7.03 0.05 14.50
C GLY A 20 -8.27 -0.79 14.16
N GLN A 21 -8.19 -2.12 14.04
CA GLN A 21 -9.34 -2.98 13.74
C GLN A 21 -9.85 -3.73 14.97
N PHE A 22 -11.17 -3.69 15.17
CA PHE A 22 -11.87 -4.44 16.20
C PHE A 22 -12.09 -5.93 15.84
N GLU A 23 -12.04 -6.28 14.54
CA GLU A 23 -12.22 -7.67 14.08
C GLU A 23 -10.90 -8.32 13.65
N HIS A 24 -10.43 -9.30 14.41
CA HIS A 24 -9.16 -9.99 14.16
C HIS A 24 -9.24 -11.11 13.09
N THR A 25 -10.43 -11.57 12.73
CA THR A 25 -10.63 -12.74 11.86
C THR A 25 -10.23 -12.51 10.40
N ARG A 26 -10.17 -11.25 9.96
CA ARG A 26 -9.85 -10.86 8.57
C ARG A 26 -8.58 -10.02 8.45
N MET A 27 -7.76 -9.99 9.49
CA MET A 27 -6.59 -9.12 9.58
C MET A 27 -5.60 -9.28 8.41
N LYS A 28 -5.36 -10.52 7.94
CA LYS A 28 -4.47 -10.78 6.81
C LYS A 28 -4.95 -10.16 5.50
N SER A 29 -6.25 -10.29 5.20
CA SER A 29 -6.80 -9.80 3.95
C SER A 29 -6.85 -8.28 3.94
N TYR A 30 -7.24 -7.65 5.05
CA TYR A 30 -7.25 -6.18 5.16
C TYR A 30 -5.85 -5.58 5.06
N MET A 31 -4.88 -6.13 5.78
CA MET A 31 -3.49 -5.68 5.69
C MET A 31 -2.95 -5.81 4.26
N LEU A 32 -3.21 -6.93 3.60
CA LEU A 32 -2.79 -7.13 2.21
C LEU A 32 -3.49 -6.16 1.26
N ASN A 33 -4.78 -5.86 1.46
CA ASN A 33 -5.49 -4.89 0.65
C ASN A 33 -4.92 -3.48 0.78
N ILE A 34 -4.58 -3.06 2.00
CA ILE A 34 -3.95 -1.74 2.25
C ILE A 34 -2.58 -1.68 1.62
N PHE A 35 -1.75 -2.71 1.85
CA PHE A 35 -0.42 -2.78 1.25
C PHE A 35 -0.48 -2.77 -0.29
N ASN A 36 -1.46 -3.46 -0.87
CA ASN A 36 -1.70 -3.52 -2.30
C ASN A 36 -2.17 -2.18 -2.86
N ALA A 37 -3.06 -1.48 -2.16
CA ALA A 37 -3.47 -0.12 -2.52
C ALA A 37 -2.28 0.85 -2.48
N GLN A 38 -1.44 0.77 -1.44
CA GLN A 38 -0.25 1.60 -1.31
C GLN A 38 0.73 1.38 -2.48
N ILE A 39 1.07 0.13 -2.81
CA ILE A 39 1.92 -0.16 -3.98
C ILE A 39 1.24 0.26 -5.28
N GLY A 40 -0.06 0.00 -5.42
CA GLY A 40 -0.84 0.41 -6.58
C GLY A 40 -0.75 1.92 -6.81
N HIS A 41 -0.93 2.74 -5.77
CA HIS A 41 -0.75 4.19 -5.89
C HIS A 41 0.66 4.58 -6.33
N PHE A 42 1.70 3.96 -5.77
CA PHE A 42 3.09 4.21 -6.21
C PHE A 42 3.31 3.88 -7.69
N LEU A 43 2.82 2.73 -8.15
CA LEU A 43 2.95 2.32 -9.55
C LEU A 43 2.11 3.19 -10.49
N ASN A 44 0.90 3.56 -10.08
CA ASN A 44 0.03 4.46 -10.82
C ASN A 44 0.70 5.82 -11.06
N ILE A 45 1.43 6.36 -10.07
CA ILE A 45 2.20 7.61 -10.24
C ILE A 45 3.29 7.43 -11.30
N ILE A 46 4.02 6.31 -11.29
CA ILE A 46 5.07 6.04 -12.28
C ILE A 46 4.48 5.94 -13.69
N ILE A 47 3.40 5.18 -13.83
CA ILE A 47 2.70 4.96 -15.09
C ILE A 47 2.10 6.25 -15.63
N LEU A 48 1.53 7.09 -14.76
CA LEU A 48 0.99 8.37 -15.13
C LEU A 48 2.07 9.32 -15.66
N ASN A 49 3.22 9.38 -15.00
CA ASN A 49 4.36 10.15 -15.49
C ASN A 49 4.82 9.65 -16.86
N PHE A 50 4.87 8.33 -17.08
CA PHE A 50 5.24 7.75 -18.37
C PHE A 50 4.19 8.03 -19.46
N TYR A 51 2.90 7.90 -19.14
CA TYR A 51 1.79 8.20 -20.04
C TYR A 51 1.85 9.65 -20.55
N LEU A 52 2.13 10.59 -19.65
CA LEU A 52 2.29 12.01 -20.01
C LEU A 52 3.59 12.28 -20.76
N PHE A 53 4.69 11.62 -20.40
CA PHE A 53 5.96 11.76 -21.11
C PHE A 53 5.84 11.35 -22.58
N LEU A 54 5.01 10.35 -22.88
CA LEU A 54 4.69 9.94 -24.25
C LEU A 54 3.75 10.91 -24.99
N GLY A 55 3.35 12.03 -24.36
CA GLY A 55 2.53 13.06 -24.97
C GLY A 55 1.04 12.76 -25.01
N PHE A 56 0.59 11.67 -24.38
CA PHE A 56 -0.83 11.36 -24.31
C PHE A 56 -1.58 12.34 -23.40
N ARG A 57 -2.77 12.77 -23.81
CA ARG A 57 -3.62 13.73 -23.08
C ARG A 57 -5.03 13.23 -22.76
N SER A 58 -5.34 11.98 -23.11
CA SER A 58 -6.69 11.43 -22.93
C SER A 58 -6.90 10.91 -21.52
N ILE A 59 -7.79 11.57 -20.76
CA ILE A 59 -8.21 11.14 -19.42
C ILE A 59 -8.83 9.74 -19.46
N ILE A 60 -9.65 9.47 -20.47
CA ILE A 60 -10.30 8.15 -20.64
C ILE A 60 -9.26 7.06 -20.87
N GLY A 61 -8.26 7.34 -21.72
CA GLY A 61 -7.15 6.42 -21.98
C GLY A 61 -6.36 6.12 -20.71
N PHE A 62 -6.09 7.14 -19.90
CA PHE A 62 -5.42 6.98 -18.61
C PHE A 62 -6.25 6.18 -17.60
N ILE A 63 -7.56 6.43 -17.49
CA ILE A 63 -8.45 5.65 -16.60
C ILE A 63 -8.49 4.18 -16.99
N ILE A 64 -8.59 3.86 -18.28
CA ILE A 64 -8.56 2.46 -18.75
C ILE A 64 -7.25 1.80 -18.36
N LEU A 65 -6.14 2.51 -18.55
CA LEU A 65 -4.81 2.01 -18.23
C LEU A 65 -4.64 1.78 -16.72
N LEU A 66 -5.14 2.70 -15.88
CA LEU A 66 -5.20 2.53 -14.42
C LEU A 66 -6.05 1.33 -14.00
N ILE A 67 -7.19 1.08 -14.64
CA ILE A 67 -8.05 -0.06 -14.29
C ILE A 67 -7.34 -1.37 -14.61
N VAL A 68 -6.75 -1.48 -15.81
CA VAL A 68 -6.01 -2.67 -16.24
C VAL A 68 -4.82 -2.93 -15.31
N ASP A 69 -4.06 -1.88 -15.01
CA ASP A 69 -2.88 -1.98 -14.16
C ASP A 69 -3.24 -2.35 -12.71
N ASN A 70 -4.27 -1.72 -12.12
CA ASN A 70 -4.73 -2.08 -10.78
C ASN A 70 -5.19 -3.54 -10.69
N ILE A 71 -5.81 -4.10 -11.74
CA ILE A 71 -6.21 -5.52 -11.77
C ILE A 71 -4.98 -6.44 -11.83
N LEU A 72 -3.99 -6.10 -12.67
CA LEU A 72 -2.76 -6.89 -12.84
C LEU A 72 -1.89 -6.84 -11.57
N ILE A 73 -1.63 -5.64 -11.04
CA ILE A 73 -0.87 -5.43 -9.80
C ILE A 73 -1.53 -6.19 -8.65
N ARG A 74 -2.86 -6.12 -8.52
CA ARG A 74 -3.58 -6.87 -7.48
C ARG A 74 -3.28 -8.36 -7.52
N LYS A 75 -3.31 -8.95 -8.71
CA LYS A 75 -3.04 -10.37 -8.92
C LYS A 75 -1.57 -10.70 -8.60
N ILE A 76 -0.64 -9.88 -9.06
CA ILE A 76 0.80 -10.08 -8.86
C ILE A 76 1.16 -9.98 -7.37
N ILE A 77 0.71 -8.94 -6.68
CA ILE A 77 0.95 -8.76 -5.24
C ILE A 77 0.36 -9.90 -4.44
N LYS A 78 -0.88 -10.30 -4.74
CA LYS A 78 -1.49 -11.45 -4.07
C LYS A 78 -0.71 -12.74 -4.31
N LYS A 79 -0.12 -12.93 -5.50
CA LYS A 79 0.67 -14.14 -5.80
C LYS A 79 2.06 -14.12 -5.14
N LEU A 80 2.74 -12.98 -5.12
CA LEU A 80 4.12 -12.86 -4.64
C LEU A 80 4.23 -12.64 -3.13
N ILE A 81 3.27 -11.94 -2.52
CA ILE A 81 3.38 -11.46 -1.13
C ILE A 81 2.56 -12.33 -0.17
N MET A 82 1.39 -12.80 -0.59
CA MET A 82 0.53 -13.64 0.25
C MET A 82 1.17 -14.95 0.77
N PRO A 83 2.04 -15.66 0.03
CA PRO A 83 2.74 -16.83 0.56
C PRO A 83 3.88 -16.46 1.52
N ASN A 84 4.49 -15.28 1.36
CA ASN A 84 5.60 -14.82 2.19
C ASN A 84 5.15 -14.17 3.52
N VAL A 85 3.84 -13.93 3.67
CA VAL A 85 3.25 -13.33 4.87
C VAL A 85 2.65 -14.42 5.76
N ILE A 86 3.41 -14.78 6.80
CA ILE A 86 2.98 -15.68 7.88
C ILE A 86 2.50 -14.83 9.05
N ILE A 87 1.18 -14.80 9.31
CA ILE A 87 0.58 -13.99 10.39
C ILE A 87 1.22 -14.29 11.74
N ASN A 88 1.42 -15.59 12.04
CA ASN A 88 1.99 -16.02 13.31
C ASN A 88 3.38 -15.41 13.57
N GLN A 89 4.17 -15.19 12.52
CA GLN A 89 5.47 -14.51 12.65
C GLN A 89 5.29 -13.03 12.97
N LEU A 90 4.37 -12.34 12.29
CA LEU A 90 4.05 -10.93 12.56
C LEU A 90 3.49 -10.72 13.96
N GLU A 91 2.69 -11.67 14.46
CA GLU A 91 2.15 -11.62 15.82
C GLU A 91 3.23 -11.83 16.88
N GLN A 92 4.16 -12.77 16.65
CA GLN A 92 5.32 -12.95 17.52
C GLN A 92 6.21 -11.71 17.53
N GLU A 93 6.48 -11.11 16.38
CA GLU A 93 7.24 -9.86 16.30
C GLU A 93 6.52 -8.71 16.98
N TYR A 94 5.20 -8.61 16.82
CA TYR A 94 4.37 -7.62 17.50
C TYR A 94 4.50 -7.76 19.01
N ASN A 95 4.33 -8.98 19.55
CA ASN A 95 4.38 -9.24 20.97
C ASN A 95 5.77 -9.00 21.60
N LYS A 96 6.85 -9.20 20.83
CA LYS A 96 8.22 -8.87 21.25
C LYS A 96 8.54 -7.37 21.20
N THR A 97 7.86 -6.61 20.33
CA THR A 97 8.15 -5.19 20.13
C THR A 97 7.66 -4.35 21.32
N HIS A 98 8.41 -3.34 21.75
CA HIS A 98 7.99 -2.44 22.84
C HIS A 98 6.72 -1.65 22.49
N LYS A 99 5.82 -1.39 23.45
CA LYS A 99 4.53 -0.69 23.22
C LYS A 99 4.68 0.61 22.43
N TRP A 100 5.58 1.50 22.84
CA TRP A 100 5.86 2.75 22.12
C TRP A 100 6.22 2.57 20.64
N LYS A 101 7.03 1.55 20.30
CA LYS A 101 7.37 1.25 18.90
C LYS A 101 6.16 0.74 18.10
N ARG A 102 5.23 0.01 18.74
CA ARG A 102 3.99 -0.44 18.10
C ARG A 102 3.09 0.75 17.76
N VAL A 103 2.94 1.69 18.69
CA VAL A 103 2.15 2.93 18.48
C VAL A 103 2.77 3.76 17.36
N LEU A 104 4.09 3.92 17.37
CA LEU A 104 4.80 4.65 16.32
C LEU A 104 4.61 4.01 14.93
N ASN A 105 4.67 2.68 14.83
CA ASN A 105 4.37 1.96 13.58
C ASN A 105 2.90 2.09 13.17
N PHE A 106 1.96 2.11 14.12
CA PHE A 106 0.55 2.39 13.84
C PHE A 106 0.38 3.79 13.24
N THR A 107 1.02 4.81 13.84
CA THR A 107 1.02 6.18 13.30
C THR A 107 1.61 6.22 11.90
N TYR A 108 2.71 5.51 11.63
CA TYR A 108 3.26 5.40 10.29
C TYR A 108 2.33 4.74 9.28
N SER A 109 1.55 3.73 9.68
CA SER A 109 0.56 3.12 8.79
C SER A 109 -0.51 4.13 8.35
N ILE A 110 -0.98 4.98 9.27
CA ILE A 110 -1.95 6.04 8.96
C ILE A 110 -1.32 7.10 8.06
N ILE A 111 -0.13 7.59 8.41
CA ILE A 111 0.59 8.60 7.63
C ILE A 111 0.85 8.09 6.21
N LEU A 112 1.23 6.83 6.03
CA LEU A 112 1.44 6.23 4.70
C LEU A 112 0.17 6.25 3.85
N VAL A 113 -0.99 5.95 4.43
CA VAL A 113 -2.27 6.00 3.71
C VAL A 113 -2.59 7.45 3.29
N ILE A 114 -2.41 8.42 4.19
CA ILE A 114 -2.64 9.84 3.89
C ILE A 114 -1.69 10.32 2.80
N ILE A 115 -0.40 10.01 2.89
CA ILE A 115 0.61 10.39 1.90
C ILE A 115 0.27 9.76 0.54
N CYS A 116 -0.08 8.48 0.47
CA CYS A 116 -0.48 7.85 -0.78
C CYS A 116 -1.70 8.52 -1.41
N PHE A 117 -2.69 8.89 -0.61
CA PHE A 117 -3.87 9.61 -1.08
C PHE A 117 -3.52 11.02 -1.57
N LEU A 118 -2.75 11.79 -0.81
CA LEU A 118 -2.32 13.13 -1.20
C LEU A 118 -1.48 13.11 -2.47
N LEU A 119 -0.53 12.18 -2.60
CA LEU A 119 0.29 12.03 -3.81
C LEU A 119 -0.57 11.69 -5.02
N PHE A 120 -1.58 10.84 -4.85
CA PHE A 120 -2.52 10.52 -5.92
C PHE A 120 -3.30 11.76 -6.35
N VAL A 121 -3.91 12.51 -5.42
CA VAL A 121 -4.64 13.76 -5.74
C VAL A 121 -3.71 14.80 -6.39
N PHE A 122 -2.52 15.00 -5.82
CA PHE A 122 -1.55 15.97 -6.33
C PHE A 122 -1.06 15.61 -7.74
N SER A 123 -0.96 14.32 -8.07
CA SER A 123 -0.64 13.91 -9.44
C SER A 123 -1.70 14.34 -10.44
N PHE A 124 -3.00 14.31 -10.09
CA PHE A 124 -4.04 14.84 -10.97
C PHE A 124 -4.00 16.37 -11.07
N LEU A 125 -3.71 17.07 -9.97
CA LEU A 125 -3.66 18.53 -9.92
C LEU A 125 -2.52 19.13 -10.73
N ILE A 126 -1.28 18.63 -10.58
CA ILE A 126 -0.12 19.11 -11.36
C ILE A 126 -0.38 19.00 -12.86
N GLN A 127 -1.17 18.01 -13.26
CA GLN A 127 -1.30 17.59 -14.64
C GLN A 127 -2.52 18.21 -15.34
N GLY A 128 -3.23 19.15 -14.66
CA GLY A 128 -4.31 19.94 -15.25
C GLY A 128 -5.55 19.12 -15.64
N VAL A 129 -5.75 17.98 -14.99
CA VAL A 129 -6.95 17.13 -15.16
C VAL A 129 -8.16 17.68 -14.38
N PHE A 130 -7.92 18.66 -13.51
CA PHE A 130 -8.90 19.50 -12.82
C PHE A 130 -8.64 20.98 -13.08
#